data_AF-A0A527W6Z4-F1
#
_entry.id   AF-A0A527W6Z4-F1
#
_cell.length_a   1.000
_cell.length_b   1.000
_cell.length_c   1.000
_cell.angle_alpha   90.00
_cell.angle_beta   90.00
_cell.angle_gamma   90.00
#
_symmetry.space_group_name_H-M   'P 1'
#
loop_
_entity.id
_entity.type
_entity.pdbx_description
1 polymer ?
#
loop_
_entity_poly.entity_id
_entity_poly.type
_entity_poly.pdbx_seq_one_letter_code
_entity_poly.pdbx_strand_id
1 'polypeptide(L)' 'MIDDGIRPQLGIIGGLGPLASADFYFKLTRMTEALRDNEHVPSVLLSVPQLPDRTEAILAGHDGPLAPLRA' A
#
# COMPACT_ATOMS: atom_id res chain seq x y z
N MET A 1 17.83 -4.27 -6.81
CA MET A 1 16.78 -5.06 -7.50
C MET A 1 16.62 -6.34 -6.70
N ILE A 2 15.40 -6.67 -6.32
CA ILE A 2 15.07 -7.95 -5.69
C ILE A 2 15.37 -9.06 -6.72
N ASP A 3 15.93 -10.19 -6.28
CA ASP A 3 16.13 -11.37 -7.14
C ASP A 3 14.79 -11.78 -7.79
N ASP A 4 14.80 -12.18 -9.07
CA ASP A 4 13.61 -12.68 -9.80
C ASP A 4 12.95 -13.90 -9.11
N GLY A 5 13.68 -14.58 -8.20
CA GLY A 5 13.16 -15.63 -7.34
C GLY A 5 12.26 -15.16 -6.19
N ILE A 6 12.30 -13.87 -5.81
CA ILE A 6 11.46 -13.29 -4.76
C ILE A 6 10.38 -12.44 -5.42
N ARG A 7 9.25 -13.06 -5.72
CA ARG A 7 8.08 -12.37 -6.27
C ARG A 7 7.23 -11.81 -5.11
N PRO A 8 6.97 -10.48 -5.08
CA PRO A 8 6.04 -9.94 -4.11
C PRO A 8 4.66 -10.56 -4.33
N GLN A 9 4.09 -11.10 -3.26
CA GLN A 9 2.75 -11.69 -3.26
C GLN A 9 1.68 -10.63 -3.00
N LEU A 10 2.06 -9.52 -2.34
CA LEU A 10 1.16 -8.44 -1.97
C LEU A 10 1.69 -7.08 -2.42
N GLY A 11 0.93 -6.38 -3.25
CA GLY A 11 1.12 -4.95 -3.54
C GLY A 11 0.18 -4.11 -2.69
N ILE A 12 0.73 -3.12 -1.98
CA ILE A 12 -0.03 -2.19 -1.14
C ILE A 12 0.07 -0.80 -1.76
N ILE A 13 -1.05 -0.28 -2.26
CA ILE A 13 -1.15 1.11 -2.70
C ILE A 13 -1.53 1.95 -1.47
N GLY A 14 -0.57 2.70 -0.98
CA GLY A 14 -0.66 3.51 0.23
C GLY A 14 -0.42 5.00 -0.02
N GLY A 15 -0.17 5.75 1.05
CA GLY A 15 -0.10 7.21 1.02
C GLY A 15 -1.46 7.88 1.23
N LEU A 16 -2.50 7.11 1.60
CA LEU A 16 -3.90 7.55 1.70
C LEU A 16 -4.46 7.55 3.15
N GLY A 17 -3.79 8.02 4.19
CA GLY A 17 -2.55 8.80 4.27
C GLY A 17 -1.29 7.99 4.64
N PRO A 18 -0.10 8.63 4.66
CA PRO A 18 1.17 7.95 4.95
C PRO A 18 1.22 7.21 6.29
N LEU A 19 0.70 7.83 7.36
CA LEU A 19 0.66 7.20 8.69
C LEU A 19 -0.26 5.97 8.72
N ALA A 20 -1.39 6.02 8.01
CA ALA A 20 -2.29 4.88 7.89
C ALA A 20 -1.62 3.72 7.14
N SER A 21 -0.78 4.02 6.13
CA SER A 21 0.00 3.00 5.42
C SER A 21 1.08 2.37 6.29
N ALA A 22 1.76 3.17 7.12
CA ALA A 22 2.72 2.63 8.09
C ALA A 22 2.04 1.73 9.13
N ASP A 23 0.89 2.17 9.66
CA ASP A 23 0.07 1.39 10.60
C ASP A 23 -0.46 0.10 9.95
N PHE A 24 -0.88 0.15 8.68
CA PHE A 24 -1.26 -1.04 7.91
C PHE A 24 -0.10 -2.04 7.84
N TYR A 25 1.09 -1.59 7.47
CA TYR A 25 2.26 -2.48 7.37
C TYR A 25 2.66 -3.05 8.74
N PHE A 26 2.58 -2.23 9.80
CA PHE A 26 2.79 -2.69 11.17
C PHE A 26 1.81 -3.80 11.55
N LYS A 27 0.51 -3.60 11.27
CA LYS A 27 -0.54 -4.59 11.54
C LYS A 27 -0.36 -5.86 10.71
N LEU A 28 -0.08 -5.74 9.42
CA LEU A 28 0.23 -6.88 8.55
C LEU A 28 1.37 -7.72 9.13
N THR A 29 2.46 -7.06 9.52
CA THR A 29 3.62 -7.72 10.14
C THR A 29 3.22 -8.39 11.45
N ARG A 30 2.52 -7.68 12.34
CA ARG A 30 2.10 -8.20 13.65
C ARG A 30 1.11 -9.36 13.59
N MET A 31 0.25 -9.38 12.58
CA MET A 31 -0.83 -10.35 12.44
C MET A 31 -0.44 -11.54 11.55
N THR A 32 0.71 -11.49 10.88
CA THR A 32 1.22 -12.65 10.14
C THR A 32 1.70 -13.70 11.15
N GLU A 33 1.15 -14.91 11.07
CA GLU A 33 1.65 -16.05 11.83
C GLU A 33 3.01 -16.47 11.26
N ALA A 34 4.08 -15.99 11.89
CA ALA A 34 5.46 -16.24 11.51
C ALA A 34 6.30 -16.52 12.77
N LEU A 35 7.13 -17.55 12.70
CA LEU A 35 8.15 -17.88 13.71
C LEU A 35 9.50 -17.24 13.37
N ARG A 36 9.69 -16.81 12.12
CA ARG A 36 10.93 -16.22 11.59
C ARG A 36 10.63 -15.12 10.57
N ASP A 37 11.55 -14.17 10.43
CA ASP A 37 11.39 -13.02 9.54
C ASP A 37 11.09 -13.39 8.07
N ASN A 38 11.66 -14.49 7.57
CA ASN A 38 11.48 -14.95 6.20
C ASN A 38 10.15 -15.69 5.95
N GLU A 39 9.32 -15.87 6.97
CA GLU A 39 7.97 -16.43 6.87
C GLU A 39 6.91 -15.33 6.70
N HIS A 40 7.30 -14.06 6.80
CA HIS A 40 6.39 -12.94 6.54
C HIS A 40 6.02 -12.81 5.07
N VAL A 41 4.86 -12.19 4.81
CA VAL A 41 4.34 -11.96 3.45
C VAL A 41 5.30 -11.07 2.63
N PRO A 42 5.88 -11.57 1.52
CA PRO A 42 6.65 -10.76 0.60
C PRO A 42 5.75 -9.67 -0.01
N SER A 43 6.01 -8.42 0.35
CA SER A 43 5.12 -7.30 0.01
C SER A 43 5.87 -6.06 -0.46
N VAL A 44 5.20 -5.23 -1.25
CA VAL A 44 5.67 -3.91 -1.68
C VAL A 44 4.65 -2.88 -1.25
N LEU A 45 5.08 -1.88 -0.48
CA LEU A 45 4.28 -0.71 -0.15
C LEU A 45 4.69 0.48 -1.01
N LEU A 46 3.80 0.91 -1.89
CA LEU A 46 3.92 2.15 -2.65
C LEU A 46 3.18 3.26 -1.89
N SER A 47 3.90 4.08 -1.14
CA SER A 47 3.33 5.21 -0.39
C SER A 47 3.40 6.50 -1.21
N VAL A 48 2.27 6.91 -1.82
CA VAL A 48 2.20 8.08 -2.71
C VAL A 48 1.19 9.09 -2.16
N PRO A 49 1.59 9.96 -1.22
CA PRO A 49 0.71 10.99 -0.67
C PRO A 49 0.31 12.08 -1.68
N GLN A 50 0.95 12.11 -2.86
CA GLN A 50 0.60 13.03 -3.95
C GLN A 50 -0.71 12.62 -4.67
N LEU A 51 -1.30 11.48 -4.32
CA LEU A 51 -2.62 11.11 -4.80
C LEU A 51 -3.63 12.21 -4.40
N PRO A 52 -4.48 12.69 -5.34
CA PRO A 52 -5.47 13.73 -5.05
C PRO A 52 -6.35 13.43 -3.82
N ASP A 53 -6.82 14.48 -3.17
CA ASP A 53 -7.67 14.34 -1.99
C ASP A 53 -9.00 13.64 -2.33
N ARG A 54 -9.36 12.64 -1.52
CA ARG A 54 -10.54 11.81 -1.78
C ARG A 54 -11.81 12.49 -1.29
N THR A 55 -11.73 13.25 -0.20
CA THR A 55 -12.87 13.97 0.35
C THR A 55 -13.31 15.04 -0.63
N GLU A 56 -12.36 15.84 -1.13
CA GLU A 56 -12.59 16.83 -2.18
C GLU A 56 -13.23 16.19 -3.40
N ALA A 57 -12.65 15.09 -3.90
CA ALA A 57 -13.15 14.39 -5.07
C ALA A 57 -14.60 13.88 -4.93
N ILE A 58 -14.93 13.32 -3.76
CA ILE A 58 -16.30 12.86 -3.45
C ILE A 58 -17.27 14.05 -3.39
N LEU A 59 -16.88 15.15 -2.73
CA LEU A 59 -17.72 16.33 -2.58
C LEU A 59 -17.92 17.07 -3.91
N ALA A 60 -16.90 17.10 -4.76
CA ALA A 60 -16.94 17.72 -6.09
C ALA A 60 -17.51 16.81 -7.19
N GLY A 61 -17.72 15.52 -6.89
CA GLY A 61 -18.28 14.55 -7.82
C GLY A 61 -17.36 14.20 -9.00
N HIS A 62 -16.05 14.07 -8.78
CA HIS A 62 -15.08 13.74 -9.82
C HIS A 62 -14.11 12.62 -9.42
N ASP A 63 -13.51 11.96 -10.41
CA ASP A 63 -12.64 10.78 -10.23
C ASP A 63 -11.14 11.09 -10.21
N GLY A 64 -10.74 12.33 -9.89
CA GLY A 64 -9.33 12.74 -9.83
C GLY A 64 -8.37 11.74 -9.17
N PRO A 65 -8.69 11.16 -7.99
CA PRO A 65 -7.85 10.16 -7.34
C PRO A 65 -7.67 8.84 -8.11
N LEU A 66 -8.56 8.49 -9.04
CA LEU A 66 -8.49 7.24 -9.80
C LEU A 66 -7.51 7.32 -10.98
N ALA A 67 -7.33 8.49 -11.58
CA ALA A 67 -6.46 8.67 -12.75
C ALA A 67 -5.02 8.12 -12.57
N PRO A 68 -4.31 8.40 -11.44
CA PRO A 68 -2.98 7.85 -11.20
C PRO A 68 -2.95 6.35 -10.80
N LEU A 69 -4.10 5.69 -10.60
CA LEU A 69 -4.19 4.29 -10.16
C LEU A 69 -4.54 3.31 -11.29
N ARG A 70 -4.56 3.77 -12.55
CA ARG A 70 -4.91 2.94 -13.71
C ARG A 70 -3.72 2.06 -14.11
N ALA A 71 -4.00 0.80 -14.44
CA ALA A 71 -3.03 -0.18 -14.92
C ALA A 71 -2.74 -0.02 -16.42
#